data_AF-A0A3S4HJM2-F1
#
_entry.id   AF-A0A3S4HJM2-F1
#
_cell.length_a   1.000
_cell.length_b   1.000
_cell.length_c   1.000
_cell.angle_alpha   90.00
_cell.angle_beta   90.00
_cell.angle_gamma   90.00
#
_symmetry.space_group_name_H-M   'P 1'
#
loop_
_entity.id
_entity.type
_entity.pdbx_description
1 polymer ?
#
loop_
_entity_poly.entity_id
_entity_poly.type
_entity_poly.pdbx_seq_one_letter_code
_entity_poly.pdbx_strand_id
1 'polypeptide(L)' 'MKLDDFNVVADLIGMKKRSREAVWLMEVEGMTGYFAAQQMDISESTVSRATRASVAR' A
#
# COMPACT_ATOMS: atom_id res chain seq x y z
N MET A 1 0.76 -13.28 0.44
CA MET A 1 0.28 -12.84 1.78
C MET A 1 -1.23 -12.92 1.79
N LYS A 2 -1.88 -13.39 2.87
CA LYS A 2 -3.35 -13.31 2.96
C LYS A 2 -3.78 -11.92 3.43
N LEU A 3 -4.99 -11.48 3.06
CA LEU A 3 -5.51 -10.15 3.42
C LEU A 3 -5.54 -9.92 4.94
N ASP A 4 -5.84 -10.97 5.71
CA ASP A 4 -5.88 -10.89 7.17
C ASP A 4 -4.48 -10.66 7.77
N ASP A 5 -3.47 -11.38 7.28
CA ASP A 5 -2.07 -11.18 7.71
C ASP A 5 -1.59 -9.77 7.40
N PHE A 6 -1.93 -9.27 6.21
CA PHE A 6 -1.62 -7.91 5.80
C PHE A 6 -2.29 -6.86 6.70
N ASN A 7 -3.58 -7.05 7.01
CA ASN A 7 -4.32 -6.15 7.89
C ASN A 7 -3.73 -6.10 9.29
N VAL A 8 -3.35 -7.25 9.86
CA VAL A 8 -2.70 -7.32 11.17
C VAL A 8 -1.38 -6.54 11.16
N VAL A 9 -0.52 -6.76 10.16
CA VAL A 9 0.74 -6.01 10.03
C VAL A 9 0.47 -4.51 9.86
N ALA A 10 -0.50 -4.15 9.01
CA ALA A 10 -0.87 -2.77 8.75
C ALA A 10 -1.42 -2.06 9.99
N ASP A 11 -2.18 -2.75 10.85
CA ASP A 11 -2.66 -2.23 12.12
C ASP A 11 -1.51 -2.02 13.12
N LEU A 12 -0.60 -3.00 13.23
CA LEU A 12 0.57 -2.94 14.12
C LEU A 12 1.49 -1.75 13.82
N ILE A 13 1.63 -1.40 12.54
CA ILE A 13 2.47 -0.25 12.11
C ILE A 13 1.68 1.06 12.01
N GLY A 14 0.39 1.08 12.39
CA GLY A 14 -0.45 2.27 12.34
C GLY A 14 -0.70 2.80 10.92
N MET A 15 -0.73 1.90 9.93
CA MET A 15 -0.92 2.26 8.54
C MET A 15 -2.35 2.74 8.29
N LYS A 16 -2.48 3.96 7.77
CA LYS A 16 -3.76 4.54 7.38
C LYS A 16 -4.40 3.75 6.24
N LYS A 17 -5.74 3.68 6.22
CA LYS A 17 -6.53 2.91 5.24
C LYS A 17 -6.10 3.13 3.78
N ARG A 18 -5.87 4.38 3.36
CA ARG A 18 -5.40 4.67 1.99
C ARG A 18 -3.98 4.18 1.71
N SER A 19 -3.08 4.27 2.67
CA SER A 19 -1.73 3.71 2.50
C SER A 19 -1.77 2.19 2.41
N ARG A 20 -2.69 1.56 3.14
CA ARG A 20 -2.94 0.12 3.11
C ARG A 20 -3.44 -0.35 1.74
N GLU A 21 -4.43 0.32 1.16
CA GLU A 21 -4.90 0.02 -0.20
C GLU A 21 -3.78 0.17 -1.24
N ALA A 22 -2.97 1.23 -1.15
CA ALA A 22 -1.86 1.44 -2.08
C ALA A 22 -0.81 0.32 -2.01
N VAL A 23 -0.44 -0.11 -0.80
CA VAL A 23 0.52 -1.21 -0.61
C VAL A 23 -0.07 -2.54 -1.05
N TRP A 24 -1.36 -2.79 -0.82
CA TRP A 24 -2.04 -4.01 -1.28
C TRP A 24 -2.00 -4.13 -2.81
N LEU A 25 -2.38 -3.07 -3.53
CA LEU A 25 -2.37 -3.04 -4.99
C LEU A 25 -0.97 -3.32 -5.56
N MET A 26 0.07 -2.80 -4.91
CA MET A 26 1.45 -2.97 -5.38
C MET A 26 2.05 -4.33 -5.00
N GLU A 27 2.05 -4.67 -3.72
CA GLU A 27 2.80 -5.80 -3.18
C GLU A 27 2.04 -7.13 -3.29
N VAL A 28 0.70 -7.08 -3.38
CA VAL A 28 -0.14 -8.29 -3.45
C VAL A 28 -0.74 -8.48 -4.83
N GLU A 29 -1.28 -7.42 -5.44
CA GLU A 29 -1.87 -7.51 -6.80
C GLU A 29 -0.83 -7.30 -7.91
N GLY A 30 0.40 -6.92 -7.57
CA GLY A 30 1.51 -6.77 -8.52
C GLY A 30 1.40 -5.55 -9.43
N MET A 31 0.57 -4.56 -9.07
CA MET A 31 0.45 -3.33 -9.86
C MET A 31 1.69 -2.46 -9.72
N THR A 32 2.02 -1.75 -10.79
CA THR A 32 3.01 -0.67 -10.71
C THR A 32 2.44 0.51 -9.93
N GLY A 33 3.32 1.33 -9.34
CA GLY A 33 2.91 2.53 -8.60
C GLY A 33 2.05 3.49 -9.43
N TYR A 34 2.32 3.58 -10.73
CA TYR A 34 1.52 4.35 -11.68
C TYR A 34 0.08 3.85 -11.79
N PHE A 35 -0.14 2.54 -12.00
CA PHE A 35 -1.48 1.99 -12.14
C PHE A 35 -2.27 2.03 -10.82
N ALA A 36 -1.59 1.74 -9.69
CA ALA A 36 -2.20 1.88 -8.37
C ALA A 36 -2.64 3.33 -8.10
N ALA A 37 -1.83 4.32 -8.51
CA ALA A 37 -2.16 5.74 -8.38
C ALA A 37 -3.40 6.12 -9.21
N GLN A 38 -3.50 5.63 -10.45
CA GLN A 38 -4.68 5.87 -11.30
C GLN A 38 -5.95 5.22 -10.72
N GLN A 39 -5.87 3.98 -10.24
CA GLN A 39 -7.03 3.28 -9.67
C GLN A 39 -7.53 3.93 -8.37
N MET A 40 -6.64 4.49 -7.57
CA MET A 40 -6.96 5.13 -6.29
C MET A 40 -7.28 6.63 -6.40
N ASP A 41 -7.15 7.22 -7.59
CA ASP A 41 -7.27 8.67 -7.81
C ASP A 41 -6.38 9.49 -6.86
N ILE A 42 -5.09 9.12 -6.78
CA ILE A 42 -4.07 9.81 -5.99
C ILE A 42 -2.77 9.98 -6.79
N SER A 43 -1.85 10.81 -6.29
CA SER A 43 -0.55 10.96 -6.94
C SER A 43 0.32 9.71 -6.76
N GLU A 44 1.12 9.38 -7.78
CA GLU A 44 2.12 8.31 -7.70
C GLU A 44 3.14 8.56 -6.55
N SER A 45 3.44 9.83 -6.25
CA SER A 45 4.26 10.20 -5.10
C SER A 45 3.63 9.82 -3.75
N THR A 46 2.30 9.80 -3.65
CA THR A 46 1.57 9.34 -2.46
C THR A 46 1.65 7.83 -2.31
N VAL A 47 1.49 7.10 -3.41
CA VAL A 47 1.69 5.65 -3.47
C VAL A 47 3.12 5.29 -3.06
N SER A 48 4.13 5.92 -3.68
CA SER A 48 5.55 5.67 -3.38
C SER A 48 5.92 5.90 -1.91
N ARG A 49 5.31 6.91 -1.24
CA ARG A 49 5.51 7.14 0.19
C ARG A 49 4.88 6.04 1.05
N ALA A 50 3.69 5.56 0.68
CA ALA A 50 3.02 4.46 1.38
C ALA A 50 3.84 3.17 1.31
N THR A 51 4.35 2.82 0.11
CA THR A 51 5.18 1.62 -0.09
C THR A 51 6.54 1.73 0.60
N ARG A 52 7.18 2.91 0.58
CA ARG A 52 8.42 3.09 1.37
C ARG A 52 8.18 2.94 2.86
N ALA A 53 7.05 3.42 3.38
CA ALA A 53 6.71 3.28 4.80
C ALA A 53 6.47 1.81 5.20
N SER A 54 6.01 0.96 4.28
CA SER A 54 5.83 -0.48 4.55
C SER A 54 7.14 -1.28 4.50
N VAL A 55 8.10 -0.87 3.67
CA VAL A 55 9.38 -1.60 3.45
C VAL A 55 10.51 -1.13 4.39
N ALA A 56 10.42 0.06 4.98
CA ALA A 56 11.49 0.64 5.80
C ALA A 56 11.67 0.00 7.20
N ARG A 57 11.18 -1.21 7.46
CA ARG A 57 11.35 -1.94 8.73
C ARG A 57 11.55 -3.43 8.54
#